data_AF-A0A520GWW7-F1
#
_entry.id   AF-A0A520GWW7-F1
#
_cell.length_a   1.000
_cell.length_b   1.000
_cell.length_c   1.000
_cell.angle_alpha   90.00
_cell.angle_beta   90.00
_cell.angle_gamma   90.00
#
_symmetry.space_group_name_H-M   'P 1'
#
loop_
_entity.id
_entity.type
_entity.pdbx_description
1 polymer ?
#
loop_
_entity_poly.entity_id
_entity_poly.type
_entity_poly.pdbx_seq_one_letter_code
_entity_poly.pdbx_strand_id
1 'polypeptide(L)'
;MGCKNWCQINLTGQIMVDKLSAIIFLVVMVASASHPTFAQTVVTIDDVVRYEFHGERVYDKQTNLSWMRCSVGQQWRAPDRCIGKPKGFTFREAQRVPKEGVVWRIPSPFEFSTLFRGQLGIPPTNETRGMPKINTQAFPDMDPSRLLYWTNEAMSSTNAWFADFNNGDVDFV
;
A
#
# COMPACT_ATOMS: atom_id res chain seq x y z
N MET A 1 -8.85 19.23 3.84
CA MET A 1 -8.66 17.85 4.34
C MET A 1 -7.35 17.33 3.77
N GLY A 2 -6.31 17.25 4.59
CA GLY A 2 -4.98 16.81 4.16
C GLY A 2 -4.80 15.29 4.25
N CYS A 3 -3.78 14.75 3.59
CA CYS A 3 -3.37 13.36 3.74
C CYS A 3 -2.86 13.05 5.13
N LYS A 4 -3.17 11.85 5.60
CA LYS A 4 -2.64 11.23 6.80
C LYS A 4 -1.63 10.14 6.39
N ASN A 5 -0.49 10.55 5.85
CA ASN A 5 0.64 9.76 5.31
C ASN A 5 0.41 9.00 3.97
N TRP A 6 -0.75 8.38 3.75
CA TRP A 6 -0.96 7.51 2.57
C TRP A 6 -1.74 8.19 1.43
N CYS A 7 -1.07 9.06 0.65
CA CYS A 7 -1.67 9.69 -0.54
C CYS A 7 -1.51 8.81 -1.78
N GLN A 8 -2.60 8.26 -2.30
CA GLN A 8 -2.54 7.46 -3.53
C GLN A 8 -2.40 8.33 -4.79
N ILE A 9 -1.73 7.81 -5.80
CA ILE A 9 -1.68 8.45 -7.11
C ILE A 9 -3.07 8.43 -7.75
N ASN A 10 -3.48 9.56 -8.30
CA ASN A 10 -4.63 9.60 -9.19
C ASN A 10 -4.23 9.10 -10.60
N LEU A 11 -4.65 7.88 -10.95
CA LEU A 11 -4.35 7.24 -12.24
C LEU A 11 -5.23 7.71 -13.40
N THR A 12 -6.15 8.67 -13.22
CA THR A 12 -7.10 9.10 -14.27
C THR A 12 -6.47 9.81 -15.48
N GLY A 13 -5.17 9.67 -15.75
CA GLY A 13 -4.55 10.27 -16.93
C GLY A 13 -3.11 9.94 -17.29
N GLN A 14 -2.39 9.00 -16.64
CA GLN A 14 -0.94 8.87 -16.93
C GLN A 14 -0.28 7.48 -16.91
N ILE A 15 -0.94 6.38 -16.51
CA ILE A 15 -0.27 5.06 -16.45
C ILE A 15 -1.19 3.93 -16.96
N MET A 16 -1.85 4.14 -18.11
CA MET A 16 -2.47 3.07 -18.89
C MET A 16 -1.77 2.94 -20.25
N VAL A 17 -0.46 2.78 -20.23
CA VAL A 17 0.30 2.13 -21.30
C VAL A 17 1.31 1.24 -20.57
N ASP A 18 1.40 -0.03 -20.95
CA ASP A 18 2.38 -1.05 -20.48
C ASP A 18 1.94 -2.15 -19.50
N LYS A 19 0.64 -2.42 -19.30
CA LYS A 19 0.19 -3.75 -18.81
C LYS A 19 -1.06 -4.29 -19.54
N LEU A 20 -1.05 -4.24 -20.86
CA LEU A 20 -1.91 -5.11 -21.68
C LEU A 20 -1.24 -6.48 -21.81
N SER A 21 -1.43 -7.36 -20.84
CA SER A 21 -1.14 -8.79 -21.02
C SER A 21 -2.43 -9.48 -21.45
N ALA A 22 -2.49 -9.81 -22.74
CA ALA A 22 -3.54 -10.60 -23.34
C ALA A 22 -3.47 -12.04 -22.82
N ILE A 23 -4.50 -12.49 -22.11
CA ILE A 23 -4.71 -13.93 -21.88
C ILE A 23 -6.22 -14.21 -22.02
N ILE A 24 -6.58 -14.73 -23.18
CA ILE A 24 -7.87 -15.38 -23.43
C ILE A 24 -7.70 -16.83 -22.96
N PHE A 25 -8.26 -17.19 -21.81
CA PHE A 25 -8.43 -18.59 -21.41
C PHE A 25 -9.87 -19.01 -21.71
N LEU A 26 -10.01 -19.93 -22.66
CA LEU A 26 -11.22 -20.70 -22.93
C LEU A 26 -11.57 -21.51 -21.67
N VAL A 27 -12.68 -21.19 -21.00
CA VAL A 27 -13.16 -21.94 -19.82
C VAL A 27 -13.98 -23.14 -20.29
N VAL A 28 -13.46 -24.34 -20.08
CA VAL A 28 -14.27 -25.57 -20.05
C VAL A 28 -14.79 -25.74 -18.62
N MET A 29 -16.11 -25.67 -18.46
CA MET A 29 -16.80 -25.91 -17.19
C MET A 29 -16.70 -27.40 -16.82
N VAL A 30 -15.86 -27.72 -15.85
CA VAL A 30 -16.00 -28.95 -15.06
C VAL A 30 -16.40 -28.55 -13.65
N ALA A 31 -17.65 -28.85 -13.29
CA ALA A 31 -18.18 -28.58 -11.97
C ALA A 31 -17.58 -29.57 -10.96
N SER A 32 -16.63 -29.09 -10.17
CA SER A 32 -16.15 -29.76 -8.97
C SER A 32 -16.41 -28.82 -7.79
N ALA A 33 -17.34 -29.20 -6.90
CA ALA A 33 -17.60 -28.47 -5.67
C ALA A 33 -16.42 -28.67 -4.70
N SER A 34 -15.41 -27.81 -4.81
CA SER A 34 -14.39 -27.66 -3.77
C SER A 34 -14.86 -26.60 -2.77
N HIS A 35 -15.01 -27.02 -1.52
CA HIS A 35 -15.29 -26.14 -0.39
C HIS A 35 -14.21 -25.03 -0.31
N PRO A 36 -14.56 -23.79 0.07
CA PRO A 36 -13.55 -22.79 0.36
C PRO A 36 -12.78 -23.20 1.63
N THR A 37 -11.56 -23.68 1.46
CA THR A 37 -10.60 -23.73 2.56
C THR A 37 -10.26 -22.29 2.93
N PHE A 38 -10.60 -21.89 4.15
CA PHE A 38 -10.19 -20.60 4.69
C PHE A 38 -8.66 -20.59 4.70
N ALA A 39 -8.05 -19.85 3.78
CA ALA A 39 -6.60 -19.60 3.82
C ALA A 39 -6.31 -18.78 5.06
N GLN A 40 -5.94 -19.45 6.16
CA GLN A 40 -5.41 -18.77 7.32
C GLN A 40 -4.09 -18.12 6.90
N THR A 41 -4.08 -16.80 6.92
CA THR A 41 -2.88 -16.00 6.68
C THR A 41 -1.93 -16.32 7.83
N VAL A 42 -0.83 -17.01 7.53
CA VAL A 42 0.20 -17.31 8.53
C VAL A 42 0.83 -15.98 8.92
N VAL A 43 0.43 -15.47 10.09
CA VAL A 43 1.11 -14.36 10.76
C VAL A 43 2.47 -14.89 11.17
N THR A 44 3.55 -14.37 10.58
CA THR A 44 4.90 -14.72 11.03
C THR A 44 5.14 -14.03 12.37
N ILE A 45 5.83 -14.69 13.29
CA ILE A 45 6.15 -14.13 14.61
C ILE A 45 6.89 -12.78 14.46
N ASP A 46 7.69 -12.63 13.41
CA ASP A 46 8.41 -11.40 13.07
C ASP A 46 7.49 -10.19 12.83
N ASP A 47 6.32 -10.41 12.21
CA ASP A 47 5.34 -9.36 11.93
C ASP A 47 4.69 -8.83 13.22
N VAL A 48 4.52 -9.67 14.24
CA VAL A 48 4.01 -9.29 15.58
C VAL A 48 5.07 -8.58 16.41
N VAL A 49 6.35 -8.90 16.20
CA VAL A 49 7.45 -8.29 16.97
C VAL A 49 7.77 -6.88 16.48
N ARG A 50 7.59 -6.54 15.20
CA ARG A 50 7.90 -5.20 14.67
C ARG A 50 6.85 -4.14 15.02
N TYR A 51 5.57 -4.48 14.90
CA TYR A 51 4.48 -3.50 14.94
C TYR A 51 3.73 -3.50 16.27
N GLU A 52 3.55 -2.32 16.86
CA GLU A 52 2.69 -2.08 18.02
C GLU A 52 1.39 -1.39 17.57
N PHE A 53 0.25 -2.02 17.83
CA PHE A 53 -1.04 -1.60 17.29
C PHE A 53 -1.78 -0.63 18.24
N HIS A 54 -2.18 0.52 17.72
CA HIS A 54 -2.90 1.57 18.44
C HIS A 54 -4.16 2.02 17.67
N GLY A 55 -5.09 1.09 17.46
CA GLY A 55 -6.31 1.37 16.69
C GLY A 55 -5.99 1.77 15.26
N GLU A 56 -6.33 3.00 14.86
CA GLU A 56 -6.12 3.53 13.50
C GLU A 56 -4.63 3.78 13.14
N ARG A 57 -3.75 3.64 14.13
CA ARG A 57 -2.30 3.84 14.02
C ARG A 57 -1.56 2.57 14.36
N VAL A 58 -0.38 2.43 13.79
CA VAL A 58 0.59 1.40 14.15
C VAL A 58 1.95 2.06 14.38
N TYR A 59 2.63 1.69 15.45
CA TYR A 59 3.98 2.12 15.73
C TYR A 59 4.97 1.05 15.26
N ASP A 60 5.88 1.44 14.38
CA ASP A 60 6.93 0.59 13.84
C ASP A 60 8.19 0.74 14.69
N LYS A 61 8.46 -0.27 15.53
CA LYS A 61 9.60 -0.26 16.45
C LYS A 61 10.95 -0.34 15.74
N GLN A 62 10.99 -0.81 14.49
CA GLN A 62 12.24 -0.92 13.74
C GLN A 62 12.70 0.46 13.24
N THR A 63 11.77 1.30 12.79
CA THR A 63 12.07 2.63 12.23
C THR A 63 11.82 3.77 13.22
N ASN A 64 11.19 3.47 14.37
CA ASN A 64 10.72 4.46 15.33
C ASN A 64 9.74 5.46 14.69
N LEU A 65 8.90 4.98 13.76
CA LEU A 65 7.89 5.77 13.07
C LEU A 65 6.49 5.29 13.43
N SER A 66 5.58 6.24 13.62
CA SER A 66 4.15 5.92 13.63
C SER A 66 3.61 5.99 12.21
N TRP A 67 2.63 5.13 11.91
CA TRP A 67 1.94 5.10 10.64
C TRP A 67 0.44 5.08 10.85
N MET A 68 -0.30 5.73 9.96
CA MET A 68 -1.72 5.45 9.82
C MET A 68 -1.90 4.10 9.15
N ARG A 69 -2.94 3.36 9.51
CA ARG A 69 -3.22 2.04 8.92
C ARG A 69 -4.06 2.13 7.66
N CYS A 70 -4.94 3.13 7.57
CA CYS A 70 -5.78 3.38 6.39
C CYS A 70 -5.17 4.36 5.41
N SER A 71 -5.48 4.13 4.13
CA SER A 71 -5.22 5.11 3.09
C SER A 71 -6.11 6.33 3.25
N VAL A 72 -5.65 7.47 2.74
CA VAL A 72 -6.43 8.70 2.78
C VAL A 72 -7.70 8.55 1.96
N GLY A 73 -8.84 8.96 2.51
CA GLY A 73 -10.16 8.75 1.91
C GLY A 73 -10.90 7.53 2.44
N GLN A 74 -10.18 6.57 3.03
CA GLN A 74 -10.79 5.49 3.81
C GLN A 74 -11.02 5.94 5.26
N GLN A 75 -11.86 5.19 5.96
CA GLN A 75 -12.13 5.38 7.38
C GLN A 75 -11.72 4.14 8.17
N TRP A 76 -11.15 4.36 9.34
CA TRP A 76 -10.87 3.29 10.29
C TRP A 76 -12.17 2.74 10.88
N ARG A 77 -12.28 1.42 10.92
CA ARG A 77 -13.33 0.70 11.65
C ARG A 77 -12.67 -0.38 12.49
N ALA A 78 -12.82 -0.26 13.80
CA ALA A 78 -12.32 -1.24 14.75
C ALA A 78 -12.89 -2.66 14.47
N PRO A 79 -12.15 -3.73 14.78
CA PRO A 79 -10.82 -3.69 15.35
C PRO A 79 -9.70 -3.47 14.33
N ASP A 80 -9.89 -3.85 13.06
CA ASP A 80 -8.79 -3.93 12.08
C ASP A 80 -9.20 -3.67 10.62
N ARG A 81 -10.12 -2.74 10.36
CA ARG A 81 -10.67 -2.52 9.01
C ARG A 81 -10.49 -1.10 8.50
N CYS A 82 -10.17 -0.98 7.21
CA CYS A 82 -10.26 0.26 6.46
C CYS A 82 -11.42 0.18 5.47
N ILE A 83 -12.44 1.02 5.68
CA ILE A 83 -13.67 1.03 4.89
C ILE A 83 -13.70 2.20 3.92
N GLY A 84 -14.42 2.02 2.82
CA GLY A 84 -14.55 3.02 1.76
C GLY A 84 -13.42 2.94 0.74
N LYS A 85 -13.43 3.87 -0.21
CA LYS A 85 -12.44 3.92 -1.28
C LYS A 85 -11.37 4.95 -0.94
N PRO A 86 -10.10 4.62 -1.16
CA PRO A 86 -9.04 5.59 -1.00
C PRO A 86 -9.14 6.68 -2.07
N LYS A 87 -8.73 7.89 -1.72
CA LYS A 87 -8.78 9.08 -2.57
C LYS A 87 -7.50 9.16 -3.41
N GLY A 88 -7.64 9.40 -4.70
CA GLY A 88 -6.53 9.72 -5.59
C GLY A 88 -6.11 11.19 -5.48
N PHE A 89 -4.80 11.43 -5.56
CA PHE A 89 -4.19 12.75 -5.50
C PHE A 89 -3.25 12.97 -6.68
N THR A 90 -3.18 14.19 -7.17
CA THR A 90 -2.02 14.68 -7.93
C THR A 90 -0.84 14.89 -6.97
N PHE A 91 0.39 14.86 -7.48
CA PHE A 91 1.58 15.12 -6.65
C PHE A 91 1.47 16.46 -5.90
N ARG A 92 1.03 17.52 -6.60
CA ARG A 92 0.85 18.85 -6.01
C ARG A 92 -0.17 18.85 -4.87
N GLU A 93 -1.29 18.14 -5.00
CA GLU A 93 -2.28 18.03 -3.93
C GLU A 93 -1.74 17.27 -2.73
N ALA A 94 -0.97 16.20 -2.99
CA ALA A 94 -0.26 15.46 -1.95
C ALA A 94 0.69 16.40 -1.18
N GLN A 95 1.51 17.19 -1.86
CA GLN A 95 2.47 18.10 -1.22
C GLN A 95 1.86 19.26 -0.41
N ARG A 96 0.56 19.54 -0.55
CA ARG A 96 -0.14 20.65 0.14
C ARG A 96 -0.77 20.24 1.48
N VAL A 97 -0.61 18.98 1.85
CA VAL A 97 -1.03 18.40 3.14
C VAL A 97 -0.13 18.94 4.26
N PRO A 98 -0.61 19.07 5.53
CA PRO A 98 -0.03 20.00 6.50
C PRO A 98 1.49 19.90 6.58
N LYS A 99 2.14 21.01 6.23
CA LYS A 99 3.57 21.23 6.46
C LYS A 99 3.83 21.98 7.77
N GLU A 100 2.79 22.42 8.49
CA GLU A 100 2.95 23.22 9.70
C GLU A 100 2.00 22.79 10.83
N GLY A 101 2.57 22.65 12.03
CA GLY A 101 1.85 22.56 13.30
C GLY A 101 1.40 21.18 13.80
N VAL A 102 1.30 20.13 12.98
CA VAL A 102 0.76 18.81 13.43
C VAL A 102 1.36 17.58 12.72
N VAL A 103 2.00 16.73 13.54
CA VAL A 103 2.10 15.23 13.64
C VAL A 103 2.21 14.34 12.38
N TRP A 104 1.69 14.69 11.20
CA TRP A 104 1.58 13.76 10.07
C TRP A 104 1.97 14.37 8.72
N ARG A 105 2.78 13.64 7.94
CA ARG A 105 3.35 14.10 6.67
C ARG A 105 3.41 12.97 5.65
N ILE A 106 3.61 13.34 4.39
CA ILE A 106 3.93 12.34 3.36
C ILE A 106 5.31 11.73 3.67
N PRO A 107 5.45 10.39 3.63
CA PRO A 107 6.73 9.71 3.80
C PRO A 107 7.72 10.02 2.68
N SER A 108 9.01 9.89 2.99
CA SER A 108 10.06 9.92 1.96
C SER A 108 10.13 8.59 1.20
N PRO A 109 10.82 8.55 0.04
CA PRO A 109 11.14 7.29 -0.64
C PRO A 109 11.77 6.27 0.29
N PHE A 110 12.74 6.69 1.10
CA PHE A 110 13.43 5.81 2.03
C PHE A 110 12.46 5.22 3.06
N GLU A 111 11.60 6.03 3.68
CA GLU A 111 10.67 5.54 4.70
C GLU A 111 9.68 4.53 4.15
N PHE A 112 9.11 4.76 2.96
CA PHE A 112 8.26 3.77 2.31
C PHE A 112 9.00 2.48 2.00
N SER A 113 10.27 2.57 1.58
CA SER A 113 11.07 1.38 1.27
C SER A 113 11.17 0.41 2.44
N THR A 114 11.19 0.94 3.67
CA THR A 114 11.25 0.13 4.90
C THR A 114 9.98 -0.69 5.17
N LEU A 115 8.86 -0.36 4.51
CA LEU A 115 7.59 -1.07 4.66
C LEU A 115 7.44 -2.21 3.65
N PHE A 116 8.33 -2.31 2.65
CA PHE A 116 8.24 -3.38 1.67
C PHE A 116 8.58 -4.74 2.27
N ARG A 117 7.70 -5.71 2.03
CA ARG A 117 7.88 -7.10 2.48
C ARG A 117 9.13 -7.77 1.85
N GLY A 118 9.51 -7.33 0.65
CA GLY A 118 10.65 -7.85 -0.12
C GLY A 118 12.02 -7.50 0.46
N GLN A 119 12.14 -6.47 1.31
CA GLN A 119 13.41 -6.18 2.01
C GLN A 119 13.83 -7.28 3.00
N LEU A 120 12.96 -8.27 3.25
CA LEU A 120 13.27 -9.48 4.01
C LEU A 120 14.01 -10.55 3.19
N GLY A 121 14.28 -10.33 1.89
CA GLY A 121 15.02 -11.27 1.04
C GLY A 121 14.24 -12.55 0.67
N ILE A 122 12.92 -12.56 0.88
CA ILE A 122 12.06 -13.72 0.57
C ILE A 122 11.52 -13.57 -0.87
N PRO A 123 11.86 -14.48 -1.80
CA PRO A 123 11.35 -14.42 -3.16
C PRO A 123 9.82 -14.59 -3.18
N PRO A 124 9.09 -13.88 -4.05
CA PRO A 124 7.65 -14.04 -4.17
C PRO A 124 7.32 -15.48 -4.58
N THR A 125 6.63 -16.21 -3.71
CA THR A 125 6.02 -17.49 -4.04
C THR A 125 4.82 -17.29 -4.96
N ASN A 126 4.37 -18.35 -5.66
CA ASN A 126 3.12 -18.32 -6.43
C ASN A 126 1.92 -17.84 -5.58
N GLU A 127 1.94 -18.11 -4.28
CA GLU A 127 0.90 -17.73 -3.32
C GLU A 127 0.88 -16.24 -2.99
N THR A 128 2.01 -15.54 -3.14
CA THR A 128 2.12 -14.10 -2.86
C THR A 128 2.13 -13.24 -4.13
N ARG A 129 1.97 -13.89 -5.30
CA ARG A 129 1.88 -13.20 -6.60
C ARG A 129 0.56 -12.41 -6.65
N GLY A 130 0.66 -11.11 -6.93
CA GLY A 130 -0.49 -10.20 -6.96
C GLY A 130 -0.98 -9.71 -5.60
N MET A 131 -0.31 -10.09 -4.50
CA MET A 131 -0.58 -9.51 -3.18
C MET A 131 0.24 -8.23 -2.97
N PRO A 132 -0.29 -7.23 -2.21
CA PRO A 132 0.49 -6.07 -1.78
C PRO A 132 1.78 -6.51 -1.06
N LYS A 133 2.90 -5.90 -1.44
CA LYS A 133 4.24 -6.16 -0.91
C LYS A 133 4.48 -5.38 0.38
N ILE A 134 3.56 -5.52 1.34
CA ILE A 134 3.58 -4.86 2.65
C ILE A 134 2.88 -5.76 3.68
N ASN A 135 3.12 -5.53 4.97
CA ASN A 135 2.43 -6.23 6.04
C ASN A 135 0.93 -5.83 6.06
N THR A 136 0.07 -6.71 5.56
CA THR A 136 -1.38 -6.48 5.45
C THR A 136 -2.14 -6.54 6.79
N GLN A 137 -1.49 -6.97 7.86
CA GLN A 137 -2.04 -6.87 9.22
C GLN A 137 -1.84 -5.45 9.77
N ALA A 138 -0.63 -4.89 9.62
CA ALA A 138 -0.32 -3.51 9.94
C ALA A 138 -1.14 -2.53 9.08
N PHE A 139 -1.31 -2.85 7.79
CA PHE A 139 -1.98 -2.02 6.79
C PHE A 139 -3.12 -2.80 6.11
N PRO A 140 -4.30 -2.91 6.75
CA PRO A 140 -5.41 -3.73 6.28
C PRO A 140 -6.21 -3.07 5.15
N ASP A 141 -6.97 -3.89 4.43
CA ASP A 141 -7.89 -3.47 3.35
C ASP A 141 -7.25 -2.51 2.32
N MET A 142 -5.99 -2.75 1.95
CA MET A 142 -5.37 -2.07 0.80
C MET A 142 -6.08 -2.48 -0.49
N ASP A 143 -6.46 -1.48 -1.29
CA ASP A 143 -7.09 -1.71 -2.60
C ASP A 143 -6.03 -2.21 -3.60
N PRO A 144 -6.11 -3.47 -4.10
CA PRO A 144 -5.13 -4.02 -5.03
C PRO A 144 -5.02 -3.26 -6.35
N SER A 145 -6.07 -2.50 -6.72
CA SER A 145 -6.05 -1.65 -7.92
C SER A 145 -5.37 -0.29 -7.70
N ARG A 146 -5.00 0.04 -6.45
CA ARG A 146 -4.47 1.34 -6.04
C ARG A 146 -3.32 1.18 -5.04
N LEU A 147 -2.22 0.60 -5.50
CA LEU A 147 -1.04 0.33 -4.67
C LEU A 147 0.10 1.34 -4.84
N LEU A 148 -0.14 2.43 -5.58
CA LEU A 148 0.85 3.49 -5.83
C LEU A 148 0.60 4.69 -4.92
N TYR A 149 1.63 5.13 -4.19
CA TYR A 149 1.54 6.23 -3.23
C TYR A 149 2.62 7.26 -3.46
N TRP A 150 2.26 8.55 -3.51
CA TRP A 150 3.22 9.64 -3.64
C TRP A 150 4.16 9.69 -2.43
N THR A 151 5.44 9.92 -2.69
CA THR A 151 6.40 10.31 -1.66
C THR A 151 6.46 11.84 -1.52
N ASN A 152 7.23 12.35 -0.56
CA ASN A 152 7.47 13.78 -0.41
C ASN A 152 8.50 14.36 -1.40
N GLU A 153 9.08 13.53 -2.27
CA GLU A 153 10.22 13.91 -3.10
C GLU A 153 9.83 14.10 -4.57
N ALA A 154 10.12 15.28 -5.09
CA ALA A 154 10.12 15.53 -6.53
C ALA A 154 11.46 15.08 -7.12
N MET A 155 11.44 14.42 -8.27
CA MET A 155 12.66 14.06 -9.00
C MET A 155 13.10 15.18 -9.94
N SER A 156 12.15 15.85 -10.59
CA SER A 156 12.38 16.96 -11.51
C SER A 156 11.22 17.96 -11.44
N SER A 157 11.17 18.92 -12.37
CA SER A 157 10.01 19.82 -12.51
C SER A 157 8.76 19.09 -12.99
N THR A 158 8.90 17.92 -13.61
CA THR A 158 7.80 17.14 -14.20
C THR A 158 7.61 15.77 -13.58
N ASN A 159 8.63 15.23 -12.90
CA ASN A 159 8.60 13.88 -12.35
C ASN A 159 8.67 13.87 -10.81
N ALA A 160 8.02 12.90 -10.20
CA ALA A 160 8.03 12.71 -8.76
C ALA A 160 8.08 11.24 -8.36
N TRP A 161 8.69 10.97 -7.20
CA TRP A 161 8.84 9.62 -6.68
C TRP A 161 7.54 9.12 -6.05
N PHE A 162 7.27 7.83 -6.21
CA PHE A 162 6.18 7.10 -5.59
C PHE A 162 6.61 5.71 -5.12
N ALA A 163 5.94 5.21 -4.09
CA ALA A 163 6.07 3.83 -3.64
C ALA A 163 5.07 2.94 -4.39
N ASP A 164 5.55 1.85 -4.98
CA ASP A 164 4.74 0.82 -5.63
C ASP A 164 4.67 -0.43 -4.75
N PHE A 165 3.56 -0.58 -4.01
CA PHE A 165 3.33 -1.77 -3.20
C PHE A 165 2.84 -2.98 -4.02
N ASN A 166 2.62 -2.86 -5.33
CA ASN A 166 2.41 -4.02 -6.19
C ASN A 166 3.76 -4.70 -6.52
N ASN A 167 4.80 -3.90 -6.79
CA ASN A 167 6.13 -4.40 -7.16
C ASN A 167 7.08 -4.49 -5.95
N GLY A 168 6.88 -3.70 -4.91
CA GLY A 168 7.70 -3.66 -3.71
C GLY A 168 8.95 -2.78 -3.86
N ASP A 169 8.83 -1.67 -4.59
CA ASP A 169 9.91 -0.74 -4.91
C ASP A 169 9.44 0.72 -4.88
N VAL A 170 10.40 1.65 -4.95
CA VAL A 170 10.15 3.07 -5.16
C VAL A 170 10.60 3.41 -6.58
N ASP A 171 9.73 4.06 -7.33
CA ASP A 171 9.96 4.48 -8.72
C ASP A 171 9.47 5.93 -8.91
N PHE A 172 9.56 6.49 -10.12
CA PHE A 172 9.13 7.84 -10.42
C PHE A 172 8.25 7.91 -11.69
N VAL A 173 7.35 8.90 -11.72
CA VAL A 173 6.48 9.21 -12.86
C VAL A 173 6.51 10.69 -13.16
#